data_AF-A0AAV0G5Z5-F1
#
_entry.id   AF-A0AAV0G5Z5-F1
#
_cell.length_a   1.000
_cell.length_b   1.000
_cell.length_c   1.000
_cell.angle_alpha   90.00
_cell.angle_beta   90.00
_cell.angle_gamma   90.00
#
_symmetry.space_group_name_H-M   'P 1'
#
loop_
_entity.id
_entity.type
_entity.pdbx_description
1 polymer ?
#
loop_
_entity_poly.entity_id
_entity_poly.type
_entity_poly.pdbx_seq_one_letter_code
_entity_poly.pdbx_strand_id
1 'polypeptide(L)'
;MESIASSSGTSPNSQQPHAQSLNDCLSLLRGGRDEQRLAGLLLAAKLCGKDDHTAIQKVYDAVGPQFMHRLLQTGMGKGSSGGGGDENRDAYLQLSIVVFSAFCRVPEIAASEGMVSMFPLIVEVTSRESVSSSLLEECYEILHSVSAAHEEKVYSEYARELASLVAVLSKQFAILQNALKFEVLNLLSSIMSNKYSAPVHDALRLLPNDAWTTNLRIGSVDILQNRVAPSSKFQALVLSECVMSIVGERWLIGEMCLRDATYSLSPDRCLLLVLESTRVEIDVILNELGYLKYESSKDSSSTADKILVKQKNLGVAFSLLEKVIKLLSSFAEAEEPNKNSIISESTSIKIIFGLNKTTDVILDFLKDAKVHGLRKGDDLLASVRIVGSYLAEAPDACREKVMELLGFMLSVEGETELSPFYSICFLLPMLCQLTAETDGCKFLASSGEFRVIVGCIVDFINNGDKNENDDSILLACDTILNFLLKREQFQFPLHDPIFVKLLGVLSRWAEDMDDCPKILLASSICSLILSATCEAALVNHSNFDSGKLISLSKLIKRSLTLCGQGLTSEDTNRETDLHKIISSGYSQWADHFPSIKEAVERLSF
;
A
#
# COMPACT_ATOMS: atom_id res chain seq x y z
N MET A 1 -50.52 54.93 29.97
CA MET A 1 -50.53 54.87 31.45
C MET A 1 -49.62 53.72 31.82
N GLU A 2 -48.43 53.84 32.38
CA GLU A 2 -47.63 54.95 32.90
C GLU A 2 -46.15 54.61 32.66
N SER A 3 -45.32 55.64 32.63
CA SER A 3 -43.88 55.62 32.38
C SER A 3 -43.05 55.74 33.67
N ILE A 4 -41.72 55.56 33.52
CA ILE A 4 -40.60 56.01 34.40
C ILE A 4 -40.22 54.95 35.47
N ALA A 5 -38.96 54.54 35.69
CA ALA A 5 -37.68 55.23 35.56
C ALA A 5 -36.49 54.31 35.24
N SER A 6 -35.51 54.90 34.57
CA SER A 6 -34.09 54.52 34.51
C SER A 6 -33.42 54.47 35.88
N SER A 7 -32.56 53.47 36.12
CA SER A 7 -31.33 53.70 36.90
C SER A 7 -30.16 52.97 36.26
N SER A 8 -29.26 53.77 35.73
CA SER A 8 -27.91 53.44 35.30
C SER A 8 -27.05 53.07 36.51
N GLY A 9 -26.53 51.85 36.52
CA GLY A 9 -25.53 51.37 37.45
C GLY A 9 -24.49 50.55 36.70
N THR A 10 -23.56 51.24 36.03
CA THR A 10 -22.29 50.67 35.57
C THR A 10 -21.48 50.23 36.79
N SER A 11 -21.38 48.92 36.99
CA SER A 11 -20.36 48.30 37.85
C SER A 11 -19.36 47.57 36.96
N PRO A 12 -18.17 48.13 36.71
CA PRO A 12 -17.07 47.38 36.12
C PRO A 12 -16.24 46.82 37.27
N ASN A 13 -16.42 45.55 37.65
CA ASN A 13 -15.34 44.72 38.18
C ASN A 13 -15.82 43.36 38.68
N SER A 14 -15.62 42.34 37.85
CA SER A 14 -15.53 40.95 38.32
C SER A 14 -14.66 40.05 37.42
N GLN A 15 -13.75 40.63 36.63
CA GLN A 15 -12.75 39.88 35.83
C GLN A 15 -11.27 40.26 36.15
N GLN A 16 -11.01 41.17 37.10
CA GLN A 16 -9.66 41.69 37.35
C GLN A 16 -8.63 40.79 38.08
N PRO A 17 -8.97 39.88 39.02
CA PRO A 17 -7.93 39.23 39.83
C PRO A 17 -7.08 38.20 39.06
N HIS A 18 -7.63 37.56 38.03
CA HIS A 18 -6.92 36.54 37.23
C HIS A 18 -6.03 37.14 36.14
N ALA A 19 -6.39 38.31 35.60
CA ALA A 19 -5.59 39.01 34.60
C ALA A 19 -4.35 39.67 35.24
N GLN A 20 -4.49 40.16 36.47
CA GLN A 20 -3.38 40.78 37.20
C GLN A 20 -2.36 39.74 37.68
N SER A 21 -2.81 38.58 38.17
CA SER A 21 -1.93 37.47 38.56
C SER A 21 -1.15 36.88 37.38
N LEU A 22 -1.74 36.82 36.18
CA LEU A 22 -1.05 36.39 34.98
C LEU A 22 0.03 37.40 34.54
N ASN A 23 -0.25 38.70 34.61
CA ASN A 23 0.74 39.73 34.27
C ASN A 23 1.95 39.72 35.21
N ASP A 24 1.72 39.52 36.51
CA ASP A 24 2.79 39.37 37.49
C ASP A 24 3.62 38.11 37.20
N CYS A 25 2.98 37.01 36.82
CA CYS A 25 3.65 35.78 36.36
C CYS A 25 4.54 36.04 35.12
N LEU A 26 4.01 36.71 34.10
CA LEU A 26 4.78 37.05 32.89
C LEU A 26 5.99 37.95 33.20
N SER A 27 5.90 38.83 34.20
CA SER A 27 7.03 39.66 34.63
C SER A 27 8.17 38.82 35.24
N LEU A 28 7.84 37.77 36.01
CA LEU A 28 8.82 36.84 36.58
C LEU A 28 9.48 36.01 35.48
N LEU A 29 8.70 35.54 34.50
CA LEU A 29 9.17 34.78 33.34
C LEU A 29 10.15 35.56 32.46
N ARG A 30 9.97 36.88 32.35
CA ARG A 30 10.89 37.79 31.63
C ARG A 30 12.09 38.24 32.46
N GLY A 31 12.22 37.76 33.70
CA GLY A 31 13.31 38.10 34.60
C GLY A 31 14.69 37.75 34.03
N GLY A 32 15.73 38.46 34.50
CA GLY A 32 17.11 38.24 34.04
C GLY A 32 17.80 37.02 34.67
N ARG A 33 17.24 36.47 35.77
CA ARG A 33 17.81 35.32 36.50
C ARG A 33 16.96 34.07 36.30
N ASP A 34 17.61 32.92 36.11
CA ASP A 34 16.93 31.64 35.90
C ASP A 34 16.04 31.24 37.10
N GLU A 35 16.39 31.62 38.34
CA GLU A 35 15.55 31.44 39.54
C GLU A 35 14.19 32.15 39.44
N GLN A 36 14.17 33.37 38.88
CA GLN A 36 12.94 34.14 38.70
C GLN A 36 12.05 33.51 37.63
N ARG A 37 12.67 33.03 36.55
CA ARG A 37 11.98 32.32 35.47
C ARG A 37 11.38 31.00 35.95
N LEU A 38 12.12 30.25 36.78
CA LEU A 38 11.65 29.02 37.39
C LEU A 38 10.43 29.26 38.31
N ALA A 39 10.50 30.29 39.16
CA ALA A 39 9.37 30.69 39.99
C ALA A 39 8.14 31.10 39.15
N GLY A 40 8.38 31.83 38.05
CA GLY A 40 7.34 32.17 37.08
C GLY A 40 6.71 30.94 36.42
N LEU A 41 7.48 29.93 36.04
CA LEU A 41 6.96 28.70 35.44
C LEU A 41 6.09 27.89 36.42
N LEU A 42 6.53 27.78 37.68
CA LEU A 42 5.76 27.12 38.72
C LEU A 42 4.44 27.86 39.01
N LEU A 43 4.44 29.18 38.89
CA LEU A 43 3.23 29.99 39.01
C LEU A 43 2.32 29.83 37.78
N ALA A 44 2.90 29.80 36.56
CA ALA A 44 2.18 29.58 35.32
C ALA A 44 1.44 28.23 35.32
N ALA A 45 2.07 27.17 35.83
CA ALA A 45 1.46 25.85 35.97
C ALA A 45 0.22 25.82 36.90
N LYS A 46 0.06 26.82 37.78
CA LYS A 46 -1.12 26.98 38.64
C LYS A 46 -2.18 27.91 38.05
N LEU A 47 -1.76 28.88 37.24
CA LEU A 47 -2.63 29.93 36.70
C LEU A 47 -3.22 29.58 35.33
N CYS A 48 -2.53 28.78 34.53
CA CYS A 48 -2.99 28.43 33.18
C CYS A 48 -3.81 27.14 33.22
N GLY A 49 -5.02 27.19 32.66
CA GLY A 49 -5.78 25.97 32.39
C GLY A 49 -5.08 25.13 31.31
N LYS A 50 -5.26 23.80 31.37
CA LYS A 50 -4.65 22.87 30.39
C LYS A 50 -5.05 23.17 28.94
N ASP A 51 -6.24 23.77 28.74
CA ASP A 51 -6.80 24.08 27.41
C ASP A 51 -6.79 25.60 27.12
N ASP A 52 -6.16 26.42 27.96
CA ASP A 52 -6.05 27.86 27.72
C ASP A 52 -4.87 28.16 26.78
N HIS A 53 -5.06 27.85 25.50
CA HIS A 53 -4.03 28.01 24.46
C HIS A 53 -3.51 29.46 24.39
N THR A 54 -4.36 30.45 24.69
CA THR A 54 -3.97 31.87 24.67
C THR A 54 -3.03 32.21 25.83
N ALA A 55 -3.30 31.72 27.04
CA ALA A 55 -2.39 31.90 28.17
C ALA A 55 -1.08 31.12 27.96
N ILE A 56 -1.16 29.89 27.47
CA ILE A 56 0.01 29.04 27.18
C ILE A 56 0.94 29.72 26.17
N GLN A 57 0.39 30.30 25.09
CA GLN A 57 1.17 31.08 24.11
C GLN A 57 1.90 32.26 24.77
N LYS A 58 1.19 33.06 25.57
CA LYS A 58 1.80 34.21 26.27
C LYS A 58 2.92 33.81 27.22
N VAL A 59 2.76 32.67 27.91
CA VAL A 59 3.78 32.12 28.80
C VAL A 59 5.00 31.66 28.00
N TYR A 60 4.80 30.95 26.88
CA TYR A 60 5.89 30.52 26.00
C TYR A 60 6.69 31.72 25.47
N ASP A 61 6.01 32.75 24.97
CA ASP A 61 6.64 33.98 24.46
C ASP A 61 7.46 34.71 25.55
N ALA A 62 7.01 34.64 26.80
CA ALA A 62 7.72 35.25 27.94
C ALA A 62 8.93 34.44 28.41
N VAL A 63 8.88 33.11 28.33
CA VAL A 63 9.98 32.20 28.74
C VAL A 63 11.10 32.19 27.70
N GLY A 64 10.73 32.01 26.43
CA GLY A 64 11.62 31.86 25.29
C GLY A 64 12.31 30.48 25.19
N PRO A 65 12.64 30.02 23.96
CA PRO A 65 13.14 28.67 23.70
C PRO A 65 14.55 28.40 24.29
N GLN A 66 15.39 29.44 24.43
CA GLN A 66 16.73 29.28 24.97
C GLN A 66 16.74 28.89 26.45
N PHE A 67 15.82 29.43 27.25
CA PHE A 67 15.71 29.06 28.66
C PHE A 67 15.25 27.60 28.79
N MET A 68 14.27 27.20 27.99
CA MET A 68 13.77 25.82 27.94
C MET A 68 14.87 24.82 27.55
N HIS A 69 15.67 25.14 26.54
CA HIS A 69 16.81 24.32 26.13
C HIS A 69 17.84 24.17 27.27
N ARG A 70 18.20 25.26 27.97
CA ARG A 70 19.13 25.19 29.13
C ARG A 70 18.55 24.38 30.28
N LEU A 71 17.25 24.53 30.56
CA LEU A 71 16.56 23.78 31.62
C LEU A 71 16.62 22.27 31.34
N LEU A 72 16.32 21.87 30.10
CA LEU A 72 16.41 20.48 29.66
C LEU A 72 17.83 19.94 29.76
N GLN A 73 18.82 20.67 29.23
CA GLN A 73 20.23 20.26 29.30
C GLN A 73 20.74 20.13 30.74
N THR A 74 20.25 20.97 31.65
CA THR A 74 20.57 20.89 33.08
C THR A 74 20.02 19.61 33.70
N GLY A 75 18.75 19.29 33.45
CA GLY A 75 18.15 18.01 33.85
C GLY A 75 18.84 16.79 33.22
N MET A 76 19.34 16.94 31.99
CA MET A 76 20.10 15.89 31.30
C MET A 76 21.56 15.74 31.77
N GLY A 77 22.07 16.65 32.60
CA GLY A 77 23.46 16.66 33.07
C GLY A 77 24.49 17.18 32.06
N LYS A 78 24.05 17.88 31.00
CA LYS A 78 24.89 18.36 29.87
C LYS A 78 25.32 19.83 29.98
N GLY A 79 25.03 20.51 31.08
CA GLY A 79 25.35 21.92 31.30
C GLY A 79 26.82 22.20 31.66
N SER A 80 27.33 23.38 31.28
CA SER A 80 28.74 23.81 31.48
C SER A 80 29.15 24.15 32.91
N SER A 81 28.24 24.08 33.89
CA SER A 81 28.53 24.35 35.30
C SER A 81 28.80 23.06 36.06
N GLY A 82 30.07 22.66 36.10
CA GLY A 82 30.56 21.65 37.03
C GLY A 82 30.40 22.12 38.48
N GLY A 83 29.69 21.33 39.28
CA GLY A 83 29.58 21.53 40.73
C GLY A 83 28.18 21.89 41.21
N GLY A 84 27.34 20.89 41.46
CA GLY A 84 26.06 21.08 42.14
C GLY A 84 25.15 19.84 42.03
N GLY A 85 25.15 19.04 43.10
CA GLY A 85 24.16 18.02 43.50
C GLY A 85 23.40 17.24 42.41
N ASP A 86 23.69 15.94 42.32
CA ASP A 86 22.90 14.96 41.54
C ASP A 86 21.40 14.95 41.92
N GLU A 87 21.07 15.37 43.14
CA GLU A 87 19.73 15.29 43.75
C GLU A 87 18.65 16.16 43.08
N ASN A 88 19.02 17.25 42.40
CA ASN A 88 18.03 18.15 41.77
C ASN A 88 17.88 17.93 40.25
N ARG A 89 18.71 17.09 39.62
CA ARG A 89 18.69 16.89 38.16
C ARG A 89 17.38 16.30 37.67
N ASP A 90 16.88 15.29 38.36
CA ASP A 90 15.62 14.63 38.01
C ASP A 90 14.43 15.57 38.14
N ALA A 91 14.43 16.45 39.15
CA ALA A 91 13.41 17.48 39.32
C ALA A 91 13.42 18.50 38.18
N TYR A 92 14.60 18.94 37.74
CA TYR A 92 14.73 19.82 36.57
C TYR A 92 14.32 19.13 35.27
N LEU A 93 14.69 17.86 35.09
CA LEU A 93 14.30 17.07 33.93
C LEU A 93 12.78 16.92 33.88
N GLN A 94 12.16 16.48 34.98
CA GLN A 94 10.72 16.31 35.08
C GLN A 94 9.98 17.63 34.81
N LEU A 95 10.41 18.74 35.44
CA LEU A 95 9.80 20.03 35.19
C LEU A 95 9.93 20.45 33.72
N SER A 96 11.11 20.27 33.12
CA SER A 96 11.35 20.63 31.72
C SER A 96 10.39 19.91 30.78
N ILE A 97 10.28 18.58 30.92
CA ILE A 97 9.43 17.73 30.07
C ILE A 97 7.95 18.07 30.27
N VAL A 98 7.49 18.21 31.50
CA VAL A 98 6.07 18.56 31.77
C VAL A 98 5.73 19.93 31.16
N VAL A 99 6.62 20.91 31.28
CA VAL A 99 6.42 22.24 30.68
C VAL A 99 6.45 22.16 29.15
N PHE A 100 7.36 21.36 28.56
CA PHE A 100 7.38 21.13 27.11
C PHE A 100 6.10 20.51 26.60
N SER A 101 5.64 19.45 27.26
CA SER A 101 4.39 18.76 26.90
C SER A 101 3.22 19.74 26.93
N ALA A 102 3.11 20.54 28.00
CA ALA A 102 2.08 21.58 28.11
C ALA A 102 2.15 22.61 26.97
N PHE A 103 3.34 23.04 26.57
CA PHE A 103 3.51 23.96 25.44
C PHE A 103 3.17 23.32 24.10
N CYS A 104 3.52 22.05 23.89
CA CYS A 104 3.28 21.35 22.63
C CYS A 104 1.79 21.08 22.34
N ARG A 105 0.91 21.28 23.33
CA ARG A 105 -0.55 21.26 23.14
C ARG A 105 -1.06 22.39 22.25
N VAL A 106 -0.28 23.47 22.11
CA VAL A 106 -0.55 24.56 21.18
C VAL A 106 0.20 24.28 19.88
N PRO A 107 -0.49 23.98 18.76
CA PRO A 107 0.16 23.57 17.50
C PRO A 107 1.17 24.60 16.97
N GLU A 108 0.88 25.89 17.12
CA GLU A 108 1.78 26.98 16.70
C GLU A 108 3.10 26.95 17.46
N ILE A 109 3.07 26.58 18.75
CA ILE A 109 4.28 26.45 19.57
C ILE A 109 5.02 25.17 19.20
N ALA A 110 4.31 24.05 19.04
CA ALA A 110 4.91 22.77 18.63
C ALA A 110 5.63 22.88 17.28
N ALA A 111 5.11 23.69 16.34
CA ALA A 111 5.73 23.97 15.05
C ALA A 111 6.89 24.97 15.09
N SER A 112 7.14 25.64 16.22
CA SER A 112 8.21 26.65 16.31
C SER A 112 9.60 26.04 16.16
N GLU A 113 10.54 26.76 15.54
CA GLU A 113 11.93 26.31 15.40
C GLU A 113 12.58 25.99 16.74
N GLY A 114 12.20 26.74 17.78
CA GLY A 114 12.64 26.48 19.15
C GLY A 114 12.26 25.07 19.60
N MET A 115 11.01 24.65 19.42
CA MET A 115 10.56 23.31 19.82
C MET A 115 11.13 22.21 18.94
N VAL A 116 11.15 22.43 17.62
CA VAL A 116 11.71 21.47 16.66
C VAL A 116 13.20 21.21 16.96
N SER A 117 13.98 22.24 17.32
CA SER A 117 15.40 22.07 17.68
C SER A 117 15.65 21.24 18.94
N MET A 118 14.64 21.09 19.80
CA MET A 118 14.72 20.31 21.04
C MET A 118 14.31 18.84 20.84
N PHE A 119 13.77 18.50 19.66
CA PHE A 119 13.33 17.15 19.31
C PHE A 119 14.42 16.07 19.55
N PRO A 120 15.68 16.22 19.10
CA PRO A 120 16.72 15.21 19.34
C PRO A 120 17.01 14.98 20.83
N LEU A 121 16.87 16.02 21.67
CA LEU A 121 17.09 15.90 23.11
C LEU A 121 15.99 15.07 23.77
N ILE A 122 14.74 15.21 23.33
CA ILE A 122 13.62 14.41 23.82
C ILE A 122 13.78 12.94 23.42
N VAL A 123 14.19 12.67 22.17
CA VAL A 123 14.52 11.30 21.72
C VAL A 123 15.61 10.69 22.60
N GLU A 124 16.65 11.46 22.93
CA GLU A 124 17.71 10.99 23.82
C GLU A 124 17.18 10.68 25.23
N VAL A 125 16.28 11.50 25.79
CA VAL A 125 15.65 11.24 27.09
C VAL A 125 14.87 9.92 27.05
N THR A 126 14.08 9.66 26.01
CA THR A 126 13.33 8.39 25.88
C THR A 126 14.22 7.14 25.76
N SER A 127 15.48 7.33 25.38
CA SER A 127 16.45 6.24 25.24
C SER A 127 17.13 5.85 26.56
N ARG A 128 16.90 6.60 27.66
CA ARG A 128 17.50 6.34 28.97
C ARG A 128 16.73 5.25 29.73
N GLU A 129 17.45 4.29 30.32
CA GLU A 129 16.85 3.14 31.01
C GLU A 129 16.14 3.49 32.34
N SER A 130 16.49 4.63 32.95
CA SER A 130 16.05 5.00 34.31
C SER A 130 14.86 5.98 34.36
N VAL A 131 14.16 6.21 33.24
CA VAL A 131 13.08 7.19 33.17
C VAL A 131 11.76 6.60 33.70
N SER A 132 11.03 7.36 34.52
CA SER A 132 9.73 6.92 35.05
C SER A 132 8.68 6.82 33.95
N SER A 133 7.72 5.90 34.12
CA SER A 133 6.56 5.71 33.22
C SER A 133 5.84 7.03 32.91
N SER A 134 5.57 7.83 33.95
CA SER A 134 4.90 9.13 33.82
C SER A 134 5.70 10.14 32.99
N LEU A 135 7.03 10.08 33.03
CA LEU A 135 7.86 10.99 32.25
C LEU A 135 7.97 10.55 30.79
N LEU A 136 7.93 9.24 30.53
CA LEU A 136 7.86 8.70 29.17
C LEU A 136 6.55 9.07 28.47
N GLU A 137 5.42 9.05 29.18
CA GLU A 137 4.12 9.52 28.66
C GLU A 137 4.23 10.94 28.12
N GLU A 138 4.77 11.86 28.93
CA GLU A 138 4.98 13.25 28.53
C GLU A 138 5.97 13.38 27.35
N CYS A 139 7.03 12.55 27.32
CA CYS A 139 7.95 12.52 26.17
C CYS A 139 7.25 12.08 24.88
N TYR A 140 6.37 11.08 24.94
CA TYR A 140 5.60 10.62 23.78
C TYR A 140 4.60 11.66 23.31
N GLU A 141 3.92 12.36 24.23
CA GLU A 141 3.06 13.50 23.88
C GLU A 141 3.83 14.58 23.13
N ILE A 142 5.04 14.94 23.59
CA ILE A 142 5.91 15.92 22.91
C ILE A 142 6.31 15.45 21.52
N LEU A 143 6.86 14.23 21.41
CA LEU A 143 7.34 13.68 20.15
C LEU A 143 6.21 13.57 19.12
N HIS A 144 5.03 13.13 19.55
CA HIS A 144 3.85 13.08 18.69
C HIS A 144 3.44 14.48 18.22
N SER A 145 3.32 15.43 19.14
CA SER A 145 2.85 16.79 18.84
C SER A 145 3.80 17.55 17.91
N VAL A 146 5.11 17.48 18.14
CA VAL A 146 6.11 18.12 17.28
C VAL A 146 6.16 17.46 15.90
N SER A 147 6.10 16.12 15.85
CA SER A 147 6.08 15.40 14.58
C SER A 147 4.85 15.72 13.73
N ALA A 148 3.68 15.92 14.36
CA ALA A 148 2.45 16.27 13.68
C ALA A 148 2.39 17.75 13.26
N ALA A 149 2.99 18.65 14.05
CA ALA A 149 2.92 20.10 13.79
C ALA A 149 3.84 20.56 12.65
N HIS A 150 4.96 19.87 12.40
CA HIS A 150 5.92 20.25 11.36
C HIS A 150 6.47 19.04 10.57
N GLU A 151 5.55 18.18 10.10
CA GLU A 151 5.83 16.86 9.52
C GLU A 151 7.00 16.85 8.51
N GLU A 152 6.97 17.65 7.44
CA GLU A 152 7.98 17.56 6.38
C GLU A 152 9.41 17.84 6.86
N LYS A 153 9.59 18.87 7.70
CA LYS A 153 10.90 19.27 8.23
C LYS A 153 11.43 18.25 9.23
N VAL A 154 10.58 17.79 10.15
CA VAL A 154 10.99 16.85 11.19
C VAL A 154 11.46 15.52 10.57
N TYR A 155 10.71 15.02 9.58
CA TYR A 155 11.01 13.74 8.94
C TYR A 155 12.20 13.80 7.98
N SER A 156 12.52 14.96 7.41
CA SER A 156 13.68 15.14 6.55
C SER A 156 14.96 15.44 7.33
N GLU A 157 14.92 16.36 8.30
CA GLU A 157 16.11 16.78 9.06
C GLU A 157 16.50 15.77 10.17
N TYR A 158 15.52 15.13 10.81
CA TYR A 158 15.73 14.24 11.96
C TYR A 158 15.39 12.78 11.68
N ALA A 159 15.54 12.34 10.43
CA ALA A 159 15.24 10.97 10.01
C ALA A 159 16.00 9.90 10.82
N ARG A 160 17.27 10.16 11.16
CA ARG A 160 18.12 9.25 11.94
C ARG A 160 17.66 9.15 13.39
N GLU A 161 17.28 10.28 13.99
CA GLU A 161 16.76 10.37 15.34
C GLU A 161 15.40 9.65 15.42
N LEU A 162 14.53 9.82 14.42
CA LEU A 162 13.27 9.07 14.31
C LEU A 162 13.49 7.57 14.14
N ALA A 163 14.45 7.14 13.31
CA ALA A 163 14.80 5.72 13.18
C ALA A 163 15.35 5.14 14.49
N SER A 164 16.18 5.89 15.21
CA SER A 164 16.64 5.54 16.56
C SER A 164 15.48 5.43 17.55
N LEU A 165 14.54 6.38 17.50
CA LEU A 165 13.34 6.36 18.34
C LEU A 165 12.49 5.13 18.04
N VAL A 166 12.26 4.77 16.77
CA VAL A 166 11.57 3.54 16.38
C VAL A 166 12.25 2.30 16.96
N ALA A 167 13.59 2.23 16.95
CA ALA A 167 14.33 1.14 17.57
C ALA A 167 14.09 1.06 19.09
N VAL A 168 14.09 2.19 19.80
CA VAL A 168 13.80 2.25 21.24
C VAL A 168 12.35 1.85 21.54
N LEU A 169 11.40 2.44 20.82
CA LEU A 169 9.98 2.17 20.95
C LEU A 169 9.65 0.71 20.63
N SER A 170 10.31 0.10 19.65
CA SER A 170 10.11 -1.32 19.33
C SER A 170 10.40 -2.22 20.54
N LYS A 171 11.53 -1.99 21.22
CA LYS A 171 11.92 -2.73 22.43
C LYS A 171 10.86 -2.56 23.52
N GLN A 172 10.36 -1.34 23.72
CA GLN A 172 9.31 -1.10 24.70
C GLN A 172 7.99 -1.77 24.31
N PHE A 173 7.60 -1.72 23.04
CA PHE A 173 6.39 -2.34 22.52
C PHE A 173 6.38 -3.86 22.72
N ALA A 174 7.54 -4.50 22.58
CA ALA A 174 7.71 -5.92 22.83
C ALA A 174 7.57 -6.30 24.32
N ILE A 175 7.90 -5.40 25.25
CA ILE A 175 8.02 -5.69 26.69
C ILE A 175 6.80 -5.22 27.49
N LEU A 176 6.24 -4.05 27.16
CA LEU A 176 5.16 -3.42 27.93
C LEU A 176 3.86 -4.22 27.84
N GLN A 177 3.13 -4.27 28.96
CA GLN A 177 1.85 -4.96 29.13
C GLN A 177 0.78 -4.07 29.81
N ASN A 178 1.00 -2.76 29.82
CA ASN A 178 0.16 -1.75 30.45
C ASN A 178 -0.33 -0.72 29.40
N ALA A 179 -1.02 0.34 29.85
CA ALA A 179 -1.56 1.38 28.98
C ALA A 179 -0.51 2.00 28.04
N LEU A 180 0.74 2.16 28.51
CA LEU A 180 1.84 2.68 27.72
C LEU A 180 2.12 1.86 26.45
N LYS A 181 1.82 0.56 26.42
CA LYS A 181 1.99 -0.26 25.22
C LYS A 181 1.18 0.31 24.04
N PHE A 182 -0.02 0.82 24.32
CA PHE A 182 -0.90 1.39 23.30
C PHE A 182 -0.42 2.78 22.85
N GLU A 183 0.15 3.59 23.75
CA GLU A 183 0.77 4.86 23.36
C GLU A 183 2.01 4.65 22.49
N VAL A 184 2.82 3.65 22.82
CA VAL A 184 3.97 3.24 22.00
C VAL A 184 3.50 2.75 20.63
N LEU A 185 2.43 1.95 20.57
CA LEU A 185 1.83 1.51 19.29
C LEU A 185 1.33 2.69 18.46
N ASN A 186 0.63 3.66 19.08
CA ASN A 186 0.16 4.87 18.41
C ASN A 186 1.33 5.65 17.80
N LEU A 187 2.37 5.89 18.59
CA LEU A 187 3.53 6.67 18.16
C LEU A 187 4.33 5.96 17.07
N LEU A 188 4.58 4.65 17.20
CA LEU A 188 5.21 3.83 16.16
C LEU A 188 4.42 3.89 14.85
N SER A 189 3.10 3.68 14.93
CA SER A 189 2.23 3.71 13.74
C SER A 189 2.23 5.09 13.09
N SER A 190 2.17 6.16 13.89
CA SER A 190 2.21 7.55 13.40
C SER A 190 3.52 7.87 12.67
N ILE A 191 4.66 7.50 13.27
CA ILE A 191 5.99 7.72 12.66
C ILE A 191 6.14 6.91 11.37
N MET A 192 5.78 5.63 11.39
CA MET A 192 6.09 4.73 10.28
C MET A 192 5.14 4.89 9.09
N SER A 193 3.89 5.31 9.31
CA SER A 193 2.88 5.47 8.26
C SER A 193 2.70 6.92 7.75
N ASN A 194 3.53 7.85 8.22
CA ASN A 194 3.46 9.24 7.76
C ASN A 194 3.83 9.35 6.27
N LYS A 195 3.19 10.27 5.54
CA LYS A 195 3.48 10.53 4.11
C LYS A 195 4.93 10.94 3.83
N TYR A 196 5.64 11.50 4.81
CA TYR A 196 7.04 11.90 4.70
C TYR A 196 8.01 10.88 5.32
N SER A 197 7.56 9.66 5.63
CA SER A 197 8.37 8.65 6.32
C SER A 197 9.48 8.00 5.48
N ALA A 198 9.54 8.24 4.17
CA ALA A 198 10.54 7.63 3.29
C ALA A 198 12.01 7.79 3.78
N PRO A 199 12.48 8.99 4.21
CA PRO A 199 13.83 9.12 4.77
C PRO A 199 14.04 8.33 6.07
N VAL A 200 12.99 8.19 6.90
CA VAL A 200 13.03 7.37 8.12
C VAL A 200 13.15 5.89 7.76
N HIS A 201 12.41 5.43 6.75
CA HIS A 201 12.50 4.06 6.25
C HIS A 201 13.90 3.75 5.74
N ASP A 202 14.52 4.66 4.99
CA ASP A 202 15.90 4.52 4.52
C ASP A 202 16.89 4.46 5.69
N ALA A 203 16.72 5.33 6.69
CA ALA A 203 17.54 5.31 7.89
C ALA A 203 17.38 3.99 8.69
N LEU A 204 16.16 3.44 8.77
CA LEU A 204 15.88 2.14 9.41
C LEU A 204 16.58 0.98 8.68
N ARG A 205 16.63 1.00 7.35
CA ARG A 205 17.35 -0.02 6.54
C ARG A 205 18.86 0.00 6.79
N LEU A 206 19.40 1.15 7.18
CA LEU A 206 20.83 1.33 7.47
C LEU A 206 21.21 1.02 8.93
N LEU A 207 20.24 0.70 9.80
CA LEU A 207 20.56 0.35 11.19
C LEU A 207 21.33 -0.98 11.25
N PRO A 208 22.43 -1.05 12.04
CA PRO A 208 23.31 -2.21 12.08
C PRO A 208 22.71 -3.44 12.78
N ASN A 209 21.60 -3.27 13.51
CA ASN A 209 20.93 -4.31 14.28
C ASN A 209 19.47 -4.41 13.85
N ASP A 210 19.02 -5.60 13.46
CA ASP A 210 17.66 -5.91 13.03
C ASP A 210 16.72 -6.25 14.19
N ALA A 211 17.19 -6.20 15.45
CA ALA A 211 16.40 -6.48 16.64
C ALA A 211 15.11 -5.66 16.72
N TRP A 212 15.09 -4.44 16.16
CA TRP A 212 13.89 -3.62 16.12
C TRP A 212 12.75 -4.32 15.35
N THR A 213 13.06 -4.98 14.24
CA THR A 213 12.06 -5.71 13.43
C THR A 213 11.46 -6.87 14.21
N THR A 214 12.29 -7.61 14.96
CA THR A 214 11.85 -8.74 15.80
C THR A 214 11.02 -8.25 16.98
N ASN A 215 11.40 -7.14 17.61
CA ASN A 215 10.63 -6.53 18.69
C ASN A 215 9.26 -6.03 18.20
N LEU A 216 9.19 -5.41 17.03
CA LEU A 216 7.91 -5.03 16.41
C LEU A 216 7.05 -6.25 16.10
N ARG A 217 7.65 -7.36 15.64
CA ARG A 217 6.93 -8.61 15.40
C ARG A 217 6.30 -9.14 16.69
N ILE A 218 7.10 -9.20 17.77
CA ILE A 218 6.66 -9.65 19.09
C ILE A 218 5.50 -8.79 19.61
N GLY A 219 5.66 -7.46 19.61
CA GLY A 219 4.62 -6.55 20.08
C GLY A 219 3.35 -6.62 19.24
N SER A 220 3.48 -6.76 17.91
CA SER A 220 2.32 -6.88 17.00
C SER A 220 1.56 -8.17 17.24
N VAL A 221 2.27 -9.29 17.36
CA VAL A 221 1.66 -10.59 17.73
C VAL A 221 0.92 -10.50 19.05
N ASP A 222 1.51 -9.82 20.03
CA ASP A 222 0.91 -9.65 21.33
C ASP A 222 -0.39 -8.83 21.30
N ILE A 223 -0.46 -7.76 20.49
CA ILE A 223 -1.69 -6.99 20.29
C ILE A 223 -2.75 -7.84 19.54
N LEU A 224 -2.37 -8.52 18.46
CA LEU A 224 -3.31 -9.24 17.60
C LEU A 224 -3.91 -10.47 18.29
N GLN A 225 -3.12 -11.20 19.09
CA GLN A 225 -3.57 -12.41 19.80
C GLN A 225 -4.49 -12.10 20.98
N ASN A 226 -4.34 -10.92 21.59
CA ASN A 226 -5.07 -10.55 22.79
C ASN A 226 -6.42 -9.90 22.47
N ARG A 227 -7.25 -9.81 23.52
CA ARG A 227 -8.57 -9.17 23.46
C ARG A 227 -8.42 -7.67 23.74
N VAL A 228 -8.14 -6.93 22.67
CA VAL A 228 -7.96 -5.47 22.69
C VAL A 228 -8.98 -4.78 21.80
N ALA A 229 -9.06 -3.45 21.87
CA ALA A 229 -9.96 -2.66 21.04
C ALA A 229 -9.66 -2.84 19.54
N PRO A 230 -10.69 -2.81 18.65
CA PRO A 230 -10.50 -2.95 17.20
C PRO A 230 -9.52 -1.92 16.62
N SER A 231 -9.56 -0.67 17.10
CA SER A 231 -8.63 0.38 16.67
C SER A 231 -7.17 0.01 16.93
N SER A 232 -6.86 -0.58 18.08
CA SER A 232 -5.51 -1.03 18.42
C SER A 232 -5.08 -2.23 17.56
N LYS A 233 -5.99 -3.15 17.23
CA LYS A 233 -5.68 -4.25 16.30
C LYS A 233 -5.36 -3.71 14.91
N PHE A 234 -6.17 -2.78 14.42
CA PHE A 234 -5.95 -2.15 13.13
C PHE A 234 -4.62 -1.37 13.09
N GLN A 235 -4.25 -0.65 14.15
CA GLN A 235 -2.94 0.01 14.24
C GLN A 235 -1.78 -0.98 14.21
N ALA A 236 -1.90 -2.15 14.85
CA ALA A 236 -0.88 -3.19 14.72
C ALA A 236 -0.78 -3.75 13.29
N LEU A 237 -1.88 -3.77 12.53
CA LEU A 237 -1.87 -4.10 11.10
C LEU A 237 -1.18 -3.00 10.27
N VAL A 238 -1.49 -1.72 10.51
CA VAL A 238 -0.78 -0.59 9.88
C VAL A 238 0.72 -0.68 10.12
N LEU A 239 1.12 -0.92 11.38
CA LEU A 239 2.53 -1.09 11.74
C LEU A 239 3.16 -2.28 11.03
N SER A 240 2.46 -3.42 10.95
CA SER A 240 2.93 -4.61 10.22
C SER A 240 3.12 -4.32 8.73
N GLU A 241 2.19 -3.58 8.11
CA GLU A 241 2.27 -3.18 6.71
C GLU A 241 3.53 -2.35 6.46
N CYS A 242 3.78 -1.34 7.30
CA CYS A 242 4.93 -0.47 7.19
C CYS A 242 6.24 -1.26 7.35
N VAL A 243 6.33 -2.18 8.32
CA VAL A 243 7.54 -3.00 8.51
C VAL A 243 7.79 -3.87 7.27
N MET A 244 6.76 -4.53 6.73
CA MET A 244 6.91 -5.34 5.52
C MET A 244 7.32 -4.50 4.29
N SER A 245 6.87 -3.25 4.19
CA SER A 245 7.31 -2.32 3.14
C SER A 245 8.78 -1.88 3.29
N ILE A 246 9.36 -1.99 4.49
CA ILE A 246 10.77 -1.68 4.75
C ILE A 246 11.67 -2.89 4.52
N VAL A 247 11.32 -4.05 5.10
CA VAL A 247 12.20 -5.24 5.18
C VAL A 247 11.74 -6.44 4.35
N GLY A 248 10.56 -6.37 3.72
CA GLY A 248 10.00 -7.43 2.89
C GLY A 248 9.05 -8.38 3.63
N GLU A 249 8.34 -9.21 2.86
CA GLU A 249 7.21 -10.02 3.31
C GLU A 249 7.64 -11.20 4.19
N ARG A 250 8.88 -11.66 4.03
CA ARG A 250 9.49 -12.71 4.86
C ARG A 250 9.55 -12.33 6.34
N TRP A 251 9.40 -11.04 6.68
CA TRP A 251 9.31 -10.59 8.07
C TRP A 251 8.17 -11.23 8.85
N LEU A 252 7.08 -11.64 8.22
CA LEU A 252 5.97 -12.33 8.88
C LEU A 252 6.35 -13.69 9.48
N ILE A 253 7.54 -14.19 9.14
CA ILE A 253 8.03 -15.48 9.59
C ILE A 253 9.35 -15.29 10.33
N GLY A 254 9.42 -15.77 11.56
CA GLY A 254 10.63 -15.70 12.33
C GLY A 254 10.42 -16.12 13.77
N GLU A 255 11.51 -16.52 14.42
CA GLU A 255 11.48 -16.90 15.82
C GLU A 255 11.01 -15.74 16.70
N MET A 256 10.20 -16.08 17.70
CA MET A 256 9.66 -15.14 18.67
C MET A 256 9.78 -15.76 20.06
N CYS A 257 10.67 -15.19 20.87
CA CYS A 257 10.79 -15.49 22.29
C CYS A 257 10.06 -14.42 23.09
N LEU A 258 8.82 -14.72 23.52
CA LEU A 258 8.14 -13.90 24.51
C LEU A 258 8.86 -14.04 25.85
N ARG A 259 9.01 -12.93 26.60
CA ARG A 259 9.50 -13.02 28.00
C ARG A 259 8.52 -13.90 28.79
N ASP A 260 9.09 -14.75 29.64
CA ASP A 260 8.43 -15.70 30.54
C ASP A 260 7.74 -16.91 29.87
N ALA A 261 7.87 -17.09 28.54
CA ALA A 261 7.41 -18.31 27.89
C ALA A 261 8.49 -19.41 27.97
N THR A 262 8.16 -20.53 28.61
CA THR A 262 8.94 -21.79 28.57
C THR A 262 8.99 -22.42 27.16
N TYR A 263 8.27 -21.84 26.20
CA TYR A 263 8.15 -22.30 24.82
C TYR A 263 8.24 -21.12 23.84
N SER A 264 9.08 -21.24 22.82
CA SER A 264 9.08 -20.33 21.67
C SER A 264 7.76 -20.46 20.90
N LEU A 265 7.18 -19.34 20.47
CA LEU A 265 6.03 -19.38 19.55
C LEU A 265 6.45 -19.98 18.21
N SER A 266 5.49 -20.56 17.48
CA SER A 266 5.76 -21.06 16.14
C SER A 266 6.20 -19.89 15.22
N PRO A 267 7.20 -20.07 14.36
CA PRO A 267 7.72 -18.99 13.51
C PRO A 267 6.69 -18.35 12.58
N ASP A 268 5.63 -19.08 12.24
CA ASP A 268 4.52 -18.68 11.38
C ASP A 268 3.36 -18.01 12.14
N ARG A 269 3.44 -17.88 13.47
CA ARG A 269 2.35 -17.33 14.28
C ARG A 269 2.00 -15.89 13.90
N CYS A 270 3.00 -15.08 13.56
CA CYS A 270 2.79 -13.70 13.13
C CYS A 270 2.02 -13.65 11.81
N LEU A 271 2.46 -14.39 10.79
CA LEU A 271 1.75 -14.57 9.53
C LEU A 271 0.26 -14.94 9.71
N LEU A 272 -0.04 -15.96 10.51
CA LEU A 272 -1.41 -16.41 10.71
C LEU A 272 -2.29 -15.37 11.42
N LEU A 273 -1.74 -14.67 12.42
CA LEU A 273 -2.48 -13.61 13.13
C LEU A 273 -2.72 -12.39 12.25
N VAL A 274 -1.73 -11.98 11.46
CA VAL A 274 -1.87 -10.87 10.50
C VAL A 274 -2.91 -11.23 9.45
N LEU A 275 -2.86 -12.43 8.86
CA LEU A 275 -3.85 -12.87 7.86
C LEU A 275 -5.27 -12.89 8.44
N GLU A 276 -5.49 -13.56 9.57
CA GLU A 276 -6.84 -13.65 10.15
C GLU A 276 -7.37 -12.29 10.62
N SER A 277 -6.52 -11.43 11.19
CA SER A 277 -6.93 -10.09 11.61
C SER A 277 -7.22 -9.19 10.41
N THR A 278 -6.38 -9.26 9.36
CA THR A 278 -6.61 -8.52 8.10
C THR A 278 -7.90 -8.95 7.45
N ARG A 279 -8.19 -10.26 7.40
CA ARG A 279 -9.47 -10.79 6.90
C ARG A 279 -10.67 -10.20 7.65
N VAL A 280 -10.63 -10.20 8.98
CA VAL A 280 -11.73 -9.67 9.81
C VAL A 280 -11.93 -8.17 9.56
N GLU A 281 -10.85 -7.40 9.47
CA GLU A 281 -10.94 -5.96 9.18
C GLU A 281 -11.47 -5.69 7.77
N ILE A 282 -11.05 -6.46 6.75
CA ILE A 282 -11.61 -6.35 5.39
C ILE A 282 -13.12 -6.59 5.41
N ASP A 283 -13.58 -7.65 6.07
CA ASP A 283 -15.00 -7.97 6.18
C ASP A 283 -15.79 -6.82 6.83
N VAL A 284 -15.31 -6.29 7.96
CA VAL A 284 -15.94 -5.15 8.63
C VAL A 284 -15.95 -3.90 7.74
N ILE A 285 -14.81 -3.55 7.15
CA ILE A 285 -14.66 -2.33 6.34
C ILE A 285 -15.52 -2.40 5.08
N LEU A 286 -15.55 -3.53 4.37
CA LEU A 286 -16.35 -3.71 3.16
C LEU A 286 -17.85 -3.66 3.46
N ASN A 287 -18.30 -4.28 4.56
CA ASN A 287 -19.69 -4.18 4.99
C ASN A 287 -20.09 -2.73 5.32
N GLU A 288 -19.24 -2.00 6.04
CA GLU A 288 -19.49 -0.59 6.35
C GLU A 288 -19.46 0.30 5.09
N LEU A 289 -18.54 0.05 4.16
CA LEU A 289 -18.49 0.73 2.87
C LEU A 289 -19.74 0.45 2.04
N GLY A 290 -20.18 -0.82 1.99
CA GLY A 290 -21.42 -1.21 1.33
C GLY A 290 -22.62 -0.46 1.89
N TYR A 291 -22.78 -0.44 3.23
CA TYR A 291 -23.85 0.32 3.88
C TYR A 291 -23.78 1.83 3.53
N LEU A 292 -22.59 2.44 3.67
CA LEU A 292 -22.41 3.86 3.41
C LEU A 292 -22.69 4.23 1.94
N LYS A 293 -22.32 3.37 0.99
CA LYS A 293 -22.49 3.63 -0.44
C LYS A 293 -23.89 3.29 -0.97
N TYR A 294 -24.50 2.23 -0.46
CA TYR A 294 -25.69 1.63 -1.07
C TYR A 294 -26.97 1.94 -0.28
N GLU A 295 -26.88 2.02 1.06
CA GLU A 295 -28.06 2.11 1.93
C GLU A 295 -28.20 3.46 2.65
N SER A 296 -27.10 4.18 2.87
CA SER A 296 -27.12 5.45 3.61
C SER A 296 -27.68 6.62 2.77
N SER A 297 -28.38 7.56 3.43
CA SER A 297 -28.89 8.77 2.76
C SER A 297 -27.73 9.64 2.25
N LYS A 298 -27.72 9.96 0.96
CA LYS A 298 -26.58 10.58 0.23
C LYS A 298 -26.25 12.04 0.60
N ASP A 299 -26.93 12.65 1.56
CA ASP A 299 -26.99 14.11 1.69
C ASP A 299 -26.18 14.74 2.84
N SER A 300 -25.06 14.14 3.28
CA SER A 300 -24.19 14.80 4.27
C SER A 300 -22.70 14.74 3.91
N SER A 301 -21.98 15.86 4.06
CA SER A 301 -20.52 15.92 3.89
C SER A 301 -19.81 14.92 4.81
N SER A 302 -20.38 14.65 5.98
CA SER A 302 -19.87 13.68 6.95
C SER A 302 -19.82 12.23 6.43
N THR A 303 -20.63 11.90 5.42
CA THR A 303 -20.64 10.56 4.80
C THR A 303 -19.42 10.38 3.90
N ALA A 304 -19.05 11.41 3.13
CA ALA A 304 -17.88 11.37 2.25
C ALA A 304 -16.57 11.21 3.04
N ASP A 305 -16.40 11.96 4.14
CA ASP A 305 -15.23 11.84 5.00
C ASP A 305 -15.11 10.43 5.62
N LYS A 306 -16.23 9.83 6.02
CA LYS A 306 -16.27 8.45 6.53
C LYS A 306 -15.86 7.44 5.46
N ILE A 307 -16.36 7.60 4.22
CA ILE A 307 -15.98 6.73 3.11
C ILE A 307 -14.47 6.82 2.84
N LEU A 308 -13.91 8.03 2.79
CA LEU A 308 -12.47 8.22 2.56
C LEU A 308 -11.62 7.55 3.64
N VAL A 309 -11.99 7.68 4.91
CA VAL A 309 -11.28 7.00 6.02
C VAL A 309 -11.35 5.48 5.85
N LYS A 310 -12.53 4.93 5.49
CA LYS A 310 -12.69 3.49 5.27
C LYS A 310 -11.92 3.00 4.05
N GLN A 311 -11.90 3.75 2.95
CA GLN A 311 -11.09 3.43 1.77
C GLN A 311 -9.59 3.44 2.08
N LYS A 312 -9.09 4.42 2.85
CA LYS A 312 -7.69 4.45 3.31
C LYS A 312 -7.37 3.21 4.14
N ASN A 313 -8.23 2.84 5.08
CA ASN A 313 -8.04 1.66 5.91
C ASN A 313 -8.09 0.36 5.10
N LEU A 314 -9.01 0.27 4.12
CA LEU A 314 -9.08 -0.84 3.19
C LEU A 314 -7.79 -0.96 2.38
N GLY A 315 -7.22 0.14 1.92
CA GLY A 315 -5.93 0.16 1.20
C GLY A 315 -4.79 -0.48 1.99
N VAL A 316 -4.70 -0.20 3.30
CA VAL A 316 -3.71 -0.86 4.18
C VAL A 316 -3.97 -2.36 4.28
N ALA A 317 -5.22 -2.76 4.52
CA ALA A 317 -5.59 -4.17 4.66
C ALA A 317 -5.37 -4.96 3.36
N PHE A 318 -5.70 -4.37 2.21
CA PHE A 318 -5.42 -4.94 0.90
C PHE A 318 -3.92 -5.02 0.63
N SER A 319 -3.13 -4.01 0.99
CA SER A 319 -1.67 -4.08 0.87
C SER A 319 -1.07 -5.24 1.68
N LEU A 320 -1.55 -5.47 2.90
CA LEU A 320 -1.15 -6.63 3.70
C LEU A 320 -1.49 -7.96 3.00
N LEU A 321 -2.70 -8.03 2.44
CA LEU A 321 -3.17 -9.22 1.74
C LEU A 321 -2.34 -9.51 0.48
N GLU A 322 -2.01 -8.50 -0.33
CA GLU A 322 -1.10 -8.64 -1.48
C GLU A 322 0.27 -9.15 -1.07
N LYS A 323 0.82 -8.61 0.03
CA LYS A 323 2.11 -9.06 0.54
C LYS A 323 2.06 -10.50 1.05
N VAL A 324 0.93 -10.96 1.63
CA VAL A 324 0.73 -12.37 1.97
C VAL A 324 0.61 -13.24 0.73
N ILE A 325 -0.09 -12.79 -0.32
CA ILE A 325 -0.18 -13.50 -1.61
C ILE A 325 1.20 -13.63 -2.23
N LYS A 326 1.98 -12.54 -2.31
CA LYS A 326 3.36 -12.56 -2.82
C LYS A 326 4.27 -13.50 -2.03
N LEU A 327 4.11 -13.54 -0.71
CA LEU A 327 4.82 -14.49 0.13
C LEU A 327 4.45 -15.94 -0.23
N LEU A 328 3.17 -16.23 -0.51
CA LEU A 328 2.69 -17.52 -0.98
C LEU A 328 3.35 -17.92 -2.32
N SER A 329 3.37 -17.02 -3.30
CA SER A 329 4.03 -17.24 -4.60
C SER A 329 5.50 -17.63 -4.43
N SER A 330 6.21 -16.94 -3.52
CA SER A 330 7.62 -17.22 -3.24
C SER A 330 7.90 -18.62 -2.66
N PHE A 331 6.89 -19.31 -2.13
CA PHE A 331 7.02 -20.71 -1.70
C PHE A 331 6.77 -21.70 -2.82
N ALA A 332 5.98 -21.34 -3.83
CA ALA A 332 5.70 -22.19 -4.98
C ALA A 332 6.92 -22.28 -5.93
N GLU A 333 7.71 -21.20 -6.03
CA GLU A 333 8.88 -21.09 -6.92
C GLU A 333 10.16 -21.75 -6.40
N ALA A 334 10.19 -22.23 -5.15
CA ALA A 334 11.38 -22.84 -4.57
C ALA A 334 11.57 -24.28 -5.11
N GLU A 335 12.22 -24.43 -6.26
CA GLU A 335 12.44 -25.70 -6.97
C GLU A 335 13.31 -26.74 -6.22
N GLU A 336 13.92 -26.40 -5.07
CA GLU A 336 14.68 -27.38 -4.28
C GLU A 336 13.91 -27.86 -3.04
N PRO A 337 13.71 -29.19 -2.87
CA PRO A 337 13.18 -29.80 -1.65
C PRO A 337 14.28 -29.83 -0.57
N ASN A 338 14.83 -28.68 -0.22
CA ASN A 338 15.70 -28.56 0.94
C ASN A 338 14.83 -28.60 2.19
N LYS A 339 15.20 -29.50 3.11
CA LYS A 339 14.55 -29.84 4.39
C LYS A 339 14.26 -28.68 5.37
N ASN A 340 14.45 -27.43 4.95
CA ASN A 340 14.18 -26.23 5.73
C ASN A 340 13.11 -25.36 5.06
N SER A 341 11.98 -25.94 4.64
CA SER A 341 10.81 -25.09 4.35
C SER A 341 10.45 -24.37 5.65
N ILE A 342 10.64 -23.05 5.67
CA ILE A 342 10.41 -22.22 6.87
C ILE A 342 8.94 -22.33 7.32
N ILE A 343 8.05 -22.71 6.40
CA ILE A 343 6.62 -22.91 6.62
C ILE A 343 6.26 -24.40 6.54
N SER A 344 5.39 -24.85 7.44
CA SER A 344 4.83 -26.20 7.43
C SER A 344 3.69 -26.33 6.41
N GLU A 345 3.47 -27.51 5.84
CA GLU A 345 2.31 -27.79 4.97
C GLU A 345 0.97 -27.38 5.63
N SER A 346 0.85 -27.62 6.94
CA SER A 346 -0.32 -27.23 7.73
C SER A 346 -0.56 -25.71 7.76
N THR A 347 0.50 -24.92 7.67
CA THR A 347 0.44 -23.46 7.61
C THR A 347 0.02 -23.01 6.22
N SER A 348 0.56 -23.60 5.15
CA SER A 348 0.15 -23.30 3.77
C SER A 348 -1.35 -23.53 3.57
N ILE A 349 -1.89 -24.63 4.10
CA ILE A 349 -3.34 -24.92 4.09
C ILE A 349 -4.14 -23.82 4.78
N LYS A 350 -3.67 -23.33 5.95
CA LYS A 350 -4.34 -22.23 6.67
C LYS A 350 -4.28 -20.91 5.91
N ILE A 351 -3.15 -20.61 5.25
CA ILE A 351 -3.00 -19.42 4.40
C ILE A 351 -4.03 -19.48 3.28
N ILE A 352 -4.05 -20.57 2.50
CA ILE A 352 -4.99 -20.76 1.38
C ILE A 352 -6.44 -20.66 1.88
N PHE A 353 -6.76 -21.27 3.01
CA PHE A 353 -8.11 -21.20 3.58
C PHE A 353 -8.50 -19.76 3.99
N GLY A 354 -7.60 -19.01 4.62
CA GLY A 354 -7.82 -17.61 4.97
C GLY A 354 -8.00 -16.72 3.74
N LEU A 355 -7.17 -16.91 2.71
CA LEU A 355 -7.25 -16.20 1.44
C LEU A 355 -8.54 -16.51 0.68
N ASN A 356 -8.96 -17.77 0.60
CA ASN A 356 -10.24 -18.18 0.03
C ASN A 356 -11.41 -17.46 0.69
N LYS A 357 -11.46 -17.48 2.03
CA LYS A 357 -12.53 -16.78 2.78
C LYS A 357 -12.53 -15.28 2.56
N THR A 358 -11.35 -14.67 2.46
CA THR A 358 -11.24 -13.21 2.26
C THR A 358 -11.67 -12.83 0.85
N THR A 359 -11.24 -13.62 -0.14
CA THR A 359 -11.64 -13.48 -1.55
C THR A 359 -13.15 -13.62 -1.71
N ASP A 360 -13.77 -14.57 -0.99
CA ASP A 360 -15.22 -14.76 -1.01
C ASP A 360 -15.99 -13.51 -0.55
N VAL A 361 -15.53 -12.87 0.53
CA VAL A 361 -16.10 -11.61 1.05
C VAL A 361 -15.90 -10.45 0.06
N ILE A 362 -14.73 -10.36 -0.57
CA ILE A 362 -14.46 -9.33 -1.60
C ILE A 362 -15.37 -9.53 -2.82
N LEU A 363 -15.60 -10.78 -3.24
CA LEU A 363 -16.52 -11.11 -4.33
C LEU A 363 -17.97 -10.77 -3.98
N ASP A 364 -18.39 -10.95 -2.73
CA ASP A 364 -19.74 -10.54 -2.28
C ASP A 364 -19.89 -9.01 -2.33
N PHE A 365 -18.87 -8.25 -1.92
CA PHE A 365 -18.85 -6.79 -2.07
C PHE A 365 -18.94 -6.35 -3.55
N LEU A 366 -18.21 -7.02 -4.45
CA LEU A 366 -18.29 -6.76 -5.89
C LEU A 366 -19.67 -7.15 -6.47
N LYS A 367 -20.28 -8.23 -5.96
CA LYS A 367 -21.63 -8.64 -6.33
C LYS A 367 -22.66 -7.60 -5.93
N ASP A 368 -22.55 -7.05 -4.73
CA ASP A 368 -23.42 -5.96 -4.27
C ASP A 368 -23.25 -4.72 -5.15
N ALA A 369 -22.02 -4.34 -5.50
CA ALA A 369 -21.75 -3.24 -6.42
C ALA A 369 -22.42 -3.47 -7.80
N LYS A 370 -22.32 -4.69 -8.33
CA LYS A 370 -22.97 -5.11 -9.59
C LYS A 370 -24.49 -4.96 -9.51
N VAL A 371 -25.12 -5.42 -8.42
CA VAL A 371 -26.57 -5.31 -8.20
C VAL A 371 -27.02 -3.86 -8.16
N HIS A 372 -26.21 -2.97 -7.59
CA HIS A 372 -26.50 -1.53 -7.51
C HIS A 372 -26.07 -0.75 -8.77
N GLY A 373 -25.50 -1.41 -9.79
CA GLY A 373 -25.05 -0.79 -11.04
C GLY A 373 -23.84 0.13 -10.86
N LEU A 374 -23.07 -0.03 -9.78
CA LEU A 374 -21.90 0.78 -9.48
C LEU A 374 -20.65 0.06 -9.99
N ARG A 375 -20.05 0.61 -11.04
CA ARG A 375 -18.83 0.06 -11.66
C ARG A 375 -17.58 0.91 -11.42
N LYS A 376 -17.72 2.09 -10.83
CA LYS A 376 -16.63 3.08 -10.72
C LYS A 376 -16.27 3.34 -9.26
N GLY A 377 -14.98 3.25 -8.96
CA GLY A 377 -14.42 3.59 -7.65
C GLY A 377 -13.13 2.82 -7.33
N ASP A 378 -12.19 3.49 -6.66
CA ASP A 378 -10.86 2.93 -6.38
C ASP A 378 -10.91 1.71 -5.44
N ASP A 379 -11.91 1.63 -4.55
CA ASP A 379 -12.13 0.45 -3.71
C ASP A 379 -12.63 -0.75 -4.51
N LEU A 380 -13.46 -0.54 -5.54
CA LEU A 380 -13.88 -1.62 -6.45
C LEU A 380 -12.69 -2.09 -7.28
N LEU A 381 -11.90 -1.15 -7.81
CA LEU A 381 -10.72 -1.47 -8.60
C LEU A 381 -9.67 -2.22 -7.76
N ALA A 382 -9.42 -1.77 -6.54
CA ALA A 382 -8.51 -2.46 -5.61
C ALA A 382 -9.05 -3.85 -5.23
N SER A 383 -10.37 -4.01 -5.09
CA SER A 383 -11.00 -5.31 -4.86
C SER A 383 -10.76 -6.28 -6.02
N VAL A 384 -10.95 -5.82 -7.27
CA VAL A 384 -10.63 -6.60 -8.47
C VAL A 384 -9.15 -6.97 -8.53
N ARG A 385 -8.26 -6.05 -8.14
CA ARG A 385 -6.81 -6.28 -8.09
C ARG A 385 -6.43 -7.41 -7.13
N ILE A 386 -6.97 -7.40 -5.91
CA ILE A 386 -6.74 -8.47 -4.94
C ILE A 386 -7.22 -9.82 -5.46
N VAL A 387 -8.45 -9.87 -5.99
CA VAL A 387 -9.03 -11.10 -6.53
C VAL A 387 -8.17 -11.62 -7.69
N GLY A 388 -7.81 -10.76 -8.64
CA GLY A 388 -6.95 -11.13 -9.77
C GLY A 388 -5.59 -11.64 -9.33
N SER A 389 -4.95 -10.97 -8.37
CA SER A 389 -3.65 -11.39 -7.82
C SER A 389 -3.72 -12.74 -7.11
N TYR A 390 -4.75 -13.01 -6.30
CA TYR A 390 -4.86 -14.29 -5.60
C TYR A 390 -5.21 -15.45 -6.55
N LEU A 391 -6.14 -15.23 -7.47
CA LEU A 391 -6.57 -16.27 -8.41
C LEU A 391 -5.51 -16.62 -9.46
N ALA A 392 -4.49 -15.79 -9.65
CA ALA A 392 -3.30 -16.15 -10.39
C ALA A 392 -2.52 -17.32 -9.74
N GLU A 393 -2.58 -17.41 -8.40
CA GLU A 393 -1.94 -18.47 -7.61
C GLU A 393 -2.88 -19.66 -7.36
N ALA A 394 -4.19 -19.39 -7.25
CA ALA A 394 -5.21 -20.38 -6.93
C ALA A 394 -6.42 -20.26 -7.89
N PRO A 395 -6.30 -20.70 -9.17
CA PRO A 395 -7.28 -20.44 -10.22
C PRO A 395 -8.66 -21.07 -9.96
N ASP A 396 -8.72 -22.16 -9.19
CA ASP A 396 -9.98 -22.84 -8.85
C ASP A 396 -10.71 -22.25 -7.63
N ALA A 397 -10.11 -21.28 -6.93
CA ALA A 397 -10.74 -20.65 -5.78
C ALA A 397 -11.99 -19.86 -6.17
N CYS A 398 -13.08 -20.03 -5.42
CA CYS A 398 -14.35 -19.32 -5.63
C CYS A 398 -14.90 -19.38 -7.08
N ARG A 399 -14.55 -20.44 -7.83
CA ARG A 399 -14.76 -20.54 -9.29
C ARG A 399 -16.16 -20.13 -9.74
N GLU A 400 -17.21 -20.62 -9.09
CA GLU A 400 -18.60 -20.29 -9.46
C GLU A 400 -18.90 -18.79 -9.38
N LYS A 401 -18.53 -18.13 -8.27
CA LYS A 401 -18.74 -16.69 -8.09
C LYS A 401 -17.88 -15.86 -9.05
N VAL A 402 -16.63 -16.27 -9.28
CA VAL A 402 -15.73 -15.61 -10.23
C VAL A 402 -16.31 -15.67 -11.65
N MET A 403 -16.80 -16.85 -12.06
CA MET A 403 -17.43 -17.01 -13.36
C MET A 403 -18.72 -16.17 -13.49
N GLU A 404 -19.52 -16.04 -12.43
CA GLU A 404 -20.70 -15.16 -12.42
C GLU A 404 -20.36 -13.66 -12.53
N LEU A 405 -19.21 -13.26 -11.96
CA LEU A 405 -18.83 -11.86 -11.81
C LEU A 405 -17.80 -11.38 -12.84
N LEU A 406 -17.15 -12.27 -13.61
CA LEU A 406 -16.03 -11.91 -14.48
C LEU A 406 -16.34 -10.73 -15.41
N GLY A 407 -17.47 -10.76 -16.11
CA GLY A 407 -17.87 -9.66 -16.98
C GLY A 407 -18.05 -8.32 -16.25
N PHE A 408 -18.52 -8.36 -15.00
CA PHE A 408 -18.60 -7.15 -14.17
C PHE A 408 -17.21 -6.69 -13.73
N MET A 409 -16.35 -7.60 -13.27
CA MET A 409 -14.99 -7.27 -12.84
C MET A 409 -14.17 -6.63 -13.96
N LEU A 410 -14.29 -7.13 -15.20
CA LEU A 410 -13.67 -6.54 -16.40
C LEU A 410 -14.26 -5.17 -16.80
N SER A 411 -15.42 -4.80 -16.25
CA SER A 411 -16.06 -3.51 -16.49
C SER A 411 -15.80 -2.48 -15.39
N VAL A 412 -15.12 -2.88 -14.30
CA VAL A 412 -14.81 -1.98 -13.18
C VAL A 412 -13.80 -0.92 -13.64
N GLU A 413 -14.06 0.32 -13.25
CA GLU A 413 -13.26 1.50 -13.57
C GLU A 413 -12.71 2.13 -12.28
N GLY A 414 -11.47 2.61 -12.31
CA GLY A 414 -10.93 3.49 -11.28
C GLY A 414 -11.66 4.85 -11.24
N GLU A 415 -11.55 5.59 -10.13
CA GLU A 415 -12.26 6.87 -9.94
C GLU A 415 -11.89 7.90 -11.03
N THR A 416 -10.64 7.91 -11.45
CA THR A 416 -10.11 8.82 -12.49
C THR A 416 -10.12 8.23 -13.90
N GLU A 417 -10.47 6.96 -14.03
CA GLU A 417 -10.35 6.21 -15.27
C GLU A 417 -11.52 6.53 -16.23
N LEU A 418 -11.23 6.61 -17.54
CA LEU A 418 -12.22 6.90 -18.58
C LEU A 418 -12.89 5.64 -19.14
N SER A 419 -12.21 4.50 -19.05
CA SER A 419 -12.64 3.19 -19.56
C SER A 419 -11.90 2.10 -18.79
N PRO A 420 -12.47 0.90 -18.60
CA PRO A 420 -11.88 -0.14 -17.77
C PRO A 420 -10.57 -0.65 -18.39
N PHE A 421 -9.44 -0.18 -17.88
CA PHE A 421 -8.10 -0.57 -18.31
C PHE A 421 -7.40 -1.32 -17.18
N TYR A 422 -7.32 -0.72 -15.99
CA TYR A 422 -6.60 -1.29 -14.86
C TYR A 422 -7.22 -2.60 -14.36
N SER A 423 -8.55 -2.68 -14.32
CA SER A 423 -9.26 -3.90 -13.92
C SER A 423 -8.92 -5.07 -14.83
N ILE A 424 -8.83 -4.83 -16.14
CA ILE A 424 -8.42 -5.85 -17.11
C ILE A 424 -6.97 -6.23 -16.87
N CYS A 425 -6.05 -5.27 -16.75
CA CYS A 425 -4.63 -5.54 -16.45
C CYS A 425 -4.46 -6.42 -15.22
N PHE A 426 -5.15 -6.10 -14.13
CA PHE A 426 -5.05 -6.85 -12.89
C PHE A 426 -5.63 -8.27 -12.97
N LEU A 427 -6.53 -8.53 -13.93
CA LEU A 427 -7.12 -9.87 -14.14
C LEU A 427 -6.34 -10.71 -15.15
N LEU A 428 -5.45 -10.13 -15.96
CA LEU A 428 -4.67 -10.86 -16.95
C LEU A 428 -3.88 -12.06 -16.39
N PRO A 429 -3.22 -11.98 -15.21
CA PRO A 429 -2.55 -13.15 -14.63
C PRO A 429 -3.50 -14.32 -14.39
N MET A 430 -4.66 -14.05 -13.79
CA MET A 430 -5.71 -15.05 -13.57
C MET A 430 -6.27 -15.58 -14.90
N LEU A 431 -6.54 -14.71 -15.87
CA LEU A 431 -7.07 -15.10 -17.18
C LEU A 431 -6.09 -15.98 -17.97
N CYS A 432 -4.79 -15.71 -17.84
CA CYS A 432 -3.75 -16.54 -18.43
C CYS A 432 -3.77 -17.96 -17.84
N GLN A 433 -3.90 -18.08 -16.50
CA GLN A 433 -4.06 -19.38 -15.83
C GLN A 433 -5.37 -20.07 -16.23
N LEU A 434 -6.48 -19.34 -16.27
CA LEU A 434 -7.78 -19.86 -16.66
C LEU A 434 -7.76 -20.43 -18.10
N THR A 435 -7.10 -19.75 -19.04
CA THR A 435 -6.98 -20.19 -20.43
C THR A 435 -5.95 -21.30 -20.65
N ALA A 436 -5.12 -21.61 -19.65
CA ALA A 436 -4.25 -22.78 -19.70
C ALA A 436 -5.07 -24.07 -19.87
N GLU A 437 -6.27 -24.13 -19.31
CA GLU A 437 -7.22 -25.23 -19.46
C GLU A 437 -8.28 -24.97 -20.54
N THR A 438 -8.73 -26.04 -21.20
CA THR A 438 -9.80 -25.97 -22.21
C THR A 438 -11.12 -25.47 -21.63
N ASP A 439 -11.45 -25.86 -20.40
CA ASP A 439 -12.73 -25.48 -19.80
C ASP A 439 -12.81 -23.98 -19.48
N GLY A 440 -11.69 -23.35 -19.11
CA GLY A 440 -11.62 -21.90 -18.98
C GLY A 440 -11.78 -21.18 -20.32
N CYS A 441 -11.21 -21.72 -21.40
CA CYS A 441 -11.42 -21.18 -22.76
C CYS A 441 -12.90 -21.28 -23.19
N LYS A 442 -13.54 -22.44 -22.97
CA LYS A 442 -14.97 -22.63 -23.26
C LYS A 442 -15.85 -21.63 -22.51
N PHE A 443 -15.51 -21.38 -21.24
CA PHE A 443 -16.22 -20.40 -20.44
C PHE A 443 -16.12 -19.01 -21.07
N LEU A 444 -14.91 -18.47 -21.29
CA LEU A 444 -14.71 -17.16 -21.90
C LEU A 444 -15.38 -17.02 -23.28
N ALA A 445 -15.42 -18.12 -24.04
CA ALA A 445 -16.13 -18.18 -25.32
C ALA A 445 -17.65 -18.02 -25.15
N SER A 446 -18.23 -18.70 -24.17
CA SER A 446 -19.67 -18.70 -23.90
C SER A 446 -20.19 -17.41 -23.28
N SER A 447 -19.36 -16.74 -22.49
CA SER A 447 -19.73 -15.55 -21.73
C SER A 447 -19.42 -14.25 -22.49
N GLY A 448 -18.53 -14.30 -23.49
CA GLY A 448 -18.25 -13.20 -24.43
C GLY A 448 -17.12 -12.26 -24.00
N GLU A 449 -16.57 -12.44 -22.80
CA GLU A 449 -15.47 -11.65 -22.23
C GLU A 449 -14.16 -11.81 -22.99
N PHE A 450 -13.98 -12.91 -23.74
CA PHE A 450 -12.82 -13.04 -24.63
C PHE A 450 -12.69 -11.85 -25.59
N ARG A 451 -13.82 -11.35 -26.10
CA ARG A 451 -13.85 -10.16 -26.96
C ARG A 451 -13.36 -8.90 -26.24
N VAL A 452 -13.68 -8.76 -24.95
CA VAL A 452 -13.24 -7.63 -24.11
C VAL A 452 -11.72 -7.67 -23.95
N ILE A 453 -11.15 -8.85 -23.69
CA ILE A 453 -9.70 -9.05 -23.57
C ILE A 453 -8.99 -8.69 -24.88
N VAL A 454 -9.51 -9.15 -26.03
CA VAL A 454 -8.93 -8.82 -27.35
C VAL A 454 -9.01 -7.32 -27.64
N GLY A 455 -10.13 -6.68 -27.30
CA GLY A 455 -10.29 -5.23 -27.45
C GLY A 455 -9.31 -4.45 -26.60
N CYS A 456 -9.08 -4.92 -25.38
CA CYS A 456 -8.13 -4.35 -24.44
C CYS A 456 -6.71 -4.28 -25.02
N ILE A 457 -6.19 -5.39 -25.57
CA ILE A 457 -4.87 -5.40 -26.24
C ILE A 457 -4.81 -4.44 -27.43
N VAL A 458 -5.88 -4.43 -28.23
CA VAL A 458 -5.98 -3.53 -29.39
C VAL A 458 -5.84 -2.08 -28.93
N ASP A 459 -6.48 -1.72 -27.83
CA ASP A 459 -6.40 -0.37 -27.28
C ASP A 459 -5.04 -0.10 -26.61
N PHE A 460 -4.44 -1.08 -25.93
CA PHE A 460 -3.12 -0.97 -25.27
C PHE A 460 -2.03 -0.61 -26.27
N ILE A 461 -1.94 -1.35 -27.36
CA ILE A 461 -0.87 -1.15 -28.35
C ILE A 461 -1.12 0.14 -29.16
N ASN A 462 -2.38 0.56 -29.34
CA ASN A 462 -2.69 1.78 -30.08
C ASN A 462 -2.44 3.07 -29.27
N ASN A 463 -2.71 3.04 -27.96
CA ASN A 463 -2.71 4.23 -27.11
C ASN A 463 -1.52 4.29 -26.13
N GLY A 464 -0.75 3.21 -26.01
CA GLY A 464 0.32 3.09 -25.02
C GLY A 464 1.59 3.87 -25.37
N ASP A 465 2.22 4.44 -24.35
CA ASP A 465 3.64 4.82 -24.39
C ASP A 465 4.47 3.52 -24.36
N LYS A 466 5.39 3.33 -25.30
CA LYS A 466 5.92 2.02 -25.73
C LYS A 466 6.62 1.16 -24.63
N ASN A 467 6.83 1.67 -23.42
CA ASN A 467 7.72 1.03 -22.43
C ASN A 467 7.11 0.68 -21.06
N GLU A 468 5.95 1.21 -20.65
CA GLU A 468 5.45 0.99 -19.26
C GLU A 468 4.56 -0.26 -19.10
N ASN A 469 4.07 -0.87 -20.19
CA ASN A 469 3.03 -1.92 -20.13
C ASN A 469 3.39 -3.24 -20.85
N ASP A 470 4.67 -3.49 -21.12
CA ASP A 470 5.11 -4.65 -21.91
C ASP A 470 4.70 -6.00 -21.28
N ASP A 471 4.78 -6.14 -19.95
CA ASP A 471 4.38 -7.36 -19.25
C ASP A 471 2.88 -7.64 -19.37
N SER A 472 2.05 -6.58 -19.32
CA SER A 472 0.60 -6.73 -19.50
C SER A 472 0.26 -7.12 -20.94
N ILE A 473 0.95 -6.56 -21.93
CA ILE A 473 0.75 -6.94 -23.34
C ILE A 473 1.16 -8.39 -23.56
N LEU A 474 2.30 -8.83 -23.00
CA LEU A 474 2.77 -10.22 -23.08
C LEU A 474 1.73 -11.19 -22.49
N LEU A 475 1.25 -10.91 -21.29
CA LEU A 475 0.31 -11.77 -20.58
C LEU A 475 -1.06 -11.85 -21.28
N ALA A 476 -1.50 -10.73 -21.86
CA ALA A 476 -2.69 -10.70 -22.67
C ALA A 476 -2.52 -11.47 -23.99
N CYS A 477 -1.35 -11.37 -24.62
CA CYS A 477 -1.01 -12.17 -25.80
C CYS A 477 -0.96 -13.67 -25.47
N ASP A 478 -0.40 -14.06 -24.31
CA ASP A 478 -0.43 -15.44 -23.82
C ASP A 478 -1.85 -15.95 -23.60
N THR A 479 -2.71 -15.12 -23.00
CA THR A 479 -4.14 -15.42 -22.81
C THR A 479 -4.84 -15.67 -24.15
N ILE A 480 -4.58 -14.84 -25.16
CA ILE A 480 -5.12 -15.01 -26.52
C ILE A 480 -4.55 -16.26 -27.19
N LEU A 481 -3.24 -16.49 -27.09
CA LEU A 481 -2.59 -17.64 -27.70
C LEU A 481 -3.17 -18.94 -27.14
N ASN A 482 -3.27 -19.04 -25.81
CA ASN A 482 -3.87 -20.17 -25.11
C ASN A 482 -5.30 -20.47 -25.60
N PHE A 483 -6.12 -19.43 -25.76
CA PHE A 483 -7.47 -19.55 -26.26
C PHE A 483 -7.51 -20.02 -27.71
N LEU A 484 -6.73 -19.38 -28.60
CA LEU A 484 -6.70 -19.69 -30.03
C LEU A 484 -6.20 -21.11 -30.31
N LEU A 485 -5.19 -21.58 -29.56
CA LEU A 485 -4.69 -22.95 -29.68
C LEU A 485 -5.75 -24.01 -29.34
N LYS A 486 -6.71 -23.67 -28.48
CA LYS A 486 -7.77 -24.60 -28.04
C LYS A 486 -9.10 -24.39 -28.75
N ARG A 487 -9.25 -23.33 -29.57
CA ARG A 487 -10.52 -22.89 -30.18
C ARG A 487 -11.29 -23.98 -30.93
N GLU A 488 -10.57 -24.88 -31.60
CA GLU A 488 -11.18 -25.92 -32.44
C GLU A 488 -11.89 -26.99 -31.60
N GLN A 489 -11.46 -27.19 -30.35
CA GLN A 489 -12.08 -28.13 -29.41
C GLN A 489 -13.51 -27.72 -29.03
N PHE A 490 -13.89 -26.46 -29.24
CA PHE A 490 -15.21 -25.91 -28.95
C PHE A 490 -15.79 -25.05 -30.08
N GLN A 491 -15.23 -25.16 -31.30
CA GLN A 491 -15.74 -24.57 -32.55
C GLN A 491 -15.99 -23.05 -32.47
N PHE A 492 -15.07 -22.30 -31.86
CA PHE A 492 -15.23 -20.84 -31.76
C PHE A 492 -14.94 -20.11 -33.08
N PRO A 493 -15.86 -19.28 -33.59
CA PRO A 493 -15.68 -18.57 -34.86
C PRO A 493 -14.83 -17.30 -34.72
N LEU A 494 -13.99 -17.00 -35.72
CA LEU A 494 -13.20 -15.76 -35.80
C LEU A 494 -13.76 -14.71 -36.77
N HIS A 495 -15.08 -14.54 -36.78
CA HIS A 495 -15.74 -13.58 -37.69
C HIS A 495 -15.79 -12.15 -37.17
N ASP A 496 -15.52 -11.93 -35.88
CA ASP A 496 -15.58 -10.58 -35.30
C ASP A 496 -14.47 -9.68 -35.92
N PRO A 497 -14.82 -8.48 -36.43
CA PRO A 497 -13.87 -7.48 -36.93
C PRO A 497 -12.70 -7.16 -36.00
N ILE A 498 -12.84 -7.41 -34.69
CA ILE A 498 -11.80 -7.19 -33.69
C ILE A 498 -10.54 -8.02 -33.96
N PHE A 499 -10.66 -9.22 -34.53
CA PHE A 499 -9.51 -10.06 -34.88
C PHE A 499 -8.73 -9.48 -36.07
N VAL A 500 -9.43 -8.82 -37.01
CA VAL A 500 -8.78 -8.09 -38.11
C VAL A 500 -8.02 -6.88 -37.58
N LYS A 501 -8.57 -6.17 -36.59
CA LYS A 501 -7.86 -5.09 -35.89
C LYS A 501 -6.64 -5.63 -35.15
N LEU A 502 -6.77 -6.75 -34.44
CA LEU A 502 -5.68 -7.39 -33.71
C LEU A 502 -4.50 -7.75 -34.63
N LEU A 503 -4.75 -8.31 -35.82
CA LEU A 503 -3.71 -8.57 -36.83
C LEU A 503 -2.90 -7.30 -37.18
N GLY A 504 -3.59 -6.20 -37.46
CA GLY A 504 -2.96 -4.92 -37.82
C GLY A 504 -2.24 -4.23 -36.66
N VAL A 505 -2.60 -4.56 -35.42
CA VAL A 505 -2.01 -4.01 -34.20
C VAL A 505 -0.77 -4.80 -33.79
N LEU A 506 -0.85 -6.14 -33.75
CA LEU A 506 0.28 -7.02 -33.42
C LEU A 506 1.42 -6.91 -34.44
N SER A 507 1.10 -6.75 -35.73
CA SER A 507 2.12 -6.50 -36.76
C SER A 507 2.91 -5.23 -36.50
N ARG A 508 2.24 -4.12 -36.18
CA ARG A 508 2.92 -2.86 -35.81
C ARG A 508 3.68 -2.94 -34.49
N TRP A 509 3.12 -3.62 -33.50
CA TRP A 509 3.77 -3.80 -32.20
C TRP A 509 5.13 -4.49 -32.33
N ALA A 510 5.23 -5.48 -33.22
CA ALA A 510 6.47 -6.22 -33.45
C ALA A 510 7.39 -5.62 -34.54
N GLU A 511 6.99 -4.53 -35.21
CA GLU A 511 7.80 -3.91 -36.28
C GLU A 511 9.11 -3.29 -35.77
N ASP A 512 9.07 -2.63 -34.60
CA ASP A 512 10.20 -1.88 -34.03
C ASP A 512 10.99 -2.67 -32.96
N MET A 513 10.59 -3.90 -32.66
CA MET A 513 11.17 -4.68 -31.55
C MET A 513 12.34 -5.54 -32.04
N ASP A 514 13.44 -5.61 -31.28
CA ASP A 514 14.51 -6.60 -31.49
C ASP A 514 14.38 -7.84 -30.58
N ASP A 515 13.29 -7.89 -29.81
CA ASP A 515 12.97 -8.95 -28.86
C ASP A 515 12.34 -10.16 -29.57
N CYS A 516 13.11 -11.25 -29.69
CA CYS A 516 12.72 -12.48 -30.37
C CYS A 516 11.40 -13.08 -29.81
N PRO A 517 11.25 -13.29 -28.49
CA PRO A 517 10.00 -13.74 -27.88
C PRO A 517 8.74 -12.97 -28.31
N LYS A 518 8.79 -11.64 -28.34
CA LYS A 518 7.63 -10.79 -28.72
C LYS A 518 7.25 -10.98 -30.19
N ILE A 519 8.25 -11.04 -31.07
CA ILE A 519 8.05 -11.30 -32.51
C ILE A 519 7.40 -12.67 -32.72
N LEU A 520 7.90 -13.70 -32.03
CA LEU A 520 7.37 -15.07 -32.14
C LEU A 520 5.95 -15.18 -31.58
N LEU A 521 5.67 -14.54 -30.44
CA LEU A 521 4.33 -14.56 -29.84
C LEU A 521 3.31 -13.86 -30.74
N ALA A 522 3.60 -12.64 -31.21
CA ALA A 522 2.75 -11.91 -32.14
C ALA A 522 2.53 -12.69 -33.45
N SER A 523 3.59 -13.29 -34.01
CA SER A 523 3.51 -14.09 -35.24
C SER A 523 2.68 -15.36 -35.05
N SER A 524 2.74 -15.99 -33.89
CA SER A 524 1.96 -17.19 -33.56
C SER A 524 0.46 -16.88 -33.51
N ILE A 525 0.08 -15.80 -32.82
CA ILE A 525 -1.32 -15.33 -32.76
C ILE A 525 -1.81 -14.99 -34.17
N CYS A 526 -1.03 -14.21 -34.93
CA CYS A 526 -1.35 -13.87 -36.32
C CYS A 526 -1.53 -15.12 -37.19
N SER A 527 -0.64 -16.12 -37.07
CA SER A 527 -0.72 -17.36 -37.84
C SER A 527 -2.00 -18.16 -37.54
N LEU A 528 -2.43 -18.21 -36.28
CA LEU A 528 -3.67 -18.88 -35.89
C LEU A 528 -4.93 -18.15 -36.37
N ILE A 529 -4.90 -16.82 -36.48
CA ILE A 529 -6.01 -16.05 -37.04
C ILE A 529 -6.04 -16.19 -38.57
N LEU A 530 -4.88 -16.15 -39.22
CA LEU A 530 -4.76 -16.29 -40.68
C LEU A 530 -5.27 -17.64 -41.18
N SER A 531 -5.10 -18.72 -40.40
CA SER A 531 -5.64 -20.04 -40.75
C SER A 531 -7.18 -20.09 -40.84
N ALA A 532 -7.88 -19.08 -40.30
CA ALA A 532 -9.34 -19.00 -40.33
C ALA A 532 -9.89 -17.97 -41.34
N THR A 533 -9.03 -17.33 -42.15
CA THR A 533 -9.44 -16.28 -43.11
C THR A 533 -8.61 -16.38 -44.40
N CYS A 534 -8.80 -15.44 -45.34
CA CYS A 534 -8.04 -15.36 -46.59
C CYS A 534 -7.75 -13.91 -46.98
N GLU A 535 -6.80 -13.69 -47.89
CA GLU A 535 -6.37 -12.34 -48.28
C GLU A 535 -7.53 -11.51 -48.84
N ALA A 536 -8.36 -12.10 -49.70
CA ALA A 536 -9.52 -11.42 -50.27
C ALA A 536 -10.52 -10.97 -49.18
N ALA A 537 -10.71 -11.75 -48.12
CA ALA A 537 -11.59 -11.38 -47.03
C ALA A 537 -11.01 -10.24 -46.18
N LEU A 538 -9.69 -10.25 -45.94
CA LEU A 538 -9.02 -9.18 -45.19
C LEU A 538 -8.99 -7.87 -45.97
N VAL A 539 -8.59 -7.87 -47.24
CA VAL A 539 -8.45 -6.64 -48.04
C VAL A 539 -9.80 -5.94 -48.27
N ASN A 540 -10.90 -6.70 -48.31
CA ASN A 540 -12.24 -6.13 -48.43
C ASN A 540 -12.78 -5.54 -47.10
N HIS A 541 -12.06 -5.71 -45.99
CA HIS A 541 -12.51 -5.27 -44.69
C HIS A 541 -12.14 -3.79 -44.45
N SER A 542 -13.10 -2.95 -44.05
CA SER A 542 -12.91 -1.49 -43.91
C SER A 542 -11.79 -1.07 -42.93
N ASN A 543 -11.49 -1.92 -41.95
CA ASN A 543 -10.43 -1.69 -40.96
C ASN A 543 -9.06 -2.26 -41.38
N PHE A 544 -8.88 -2.78 -42.60
CA PHE A 544 -7.65 -3.41 -43.07
C PHE A 544 -7.20 -2.78 -44.40
N ASP A 545 -5.98 -2.24 -44.42
CA ASP A 545 -5.41 -1.53 -45.56
C ASP A 545 -4.15 -2.23 -46.07
N SER A 546 -3.64 -1.78 -47.21
CA SER A 546 -2.41 -2.33 -47.80
C SER A 546 -1.18 -2.15 -46.91
N GLY A 547 -1.15 -1.11 -46.07
CA GLY A 547 -0.07 -0.88 -45.10
C GLY A 547 -0.01 -2.00 -44.07
N LYS A 548 -1.15 -2.36 -43.48
CA LYS A 548 -1.27 -3.48 -42.52
C LYS A 548 -0.90 -4.82 -43.14
N LEU A 549 -1.25 -5.05 -44.41
CA LEU A 549 -0.83 -6.27 -45.13
C LEU A 549 0.70 -6.33 -45.29
N ILE A 550 1.34 -5.18 -45.59
CA ILE A 550 2.80 -5.09 -45.68
C ILE A 550 3.45 -5.32 -44.31
N SER A 551 2.94 -4.69 -43.25
CA SER A 551 3.43 -4.89 -41.88
C SER A 551 3.33 -6.35 -41.44
N LEU A 552 2.19 -6.99 -41.72
CA LEU A 552 1.98 -8.41 -41.43
C LEU A 552 2.94 -9.30 -42.23
N SER A 553 3.17 -8.98 -43.51
CA SER A 553 4.13 -9.70 -44.36
C SER A 553 5.55 -9.61 -43.81
N LYS A 554 5.97 -8.42 -43.36
CA LYS A 554 7.28 -8.21 -42.71
C LYS A 554 7.40 -9.00 -41.43
N LEU A 555 6.37 -8.99 -40.57
CA LEU A 555 6.35 -9.74 -39.32
C LEU A 555 6.55 -11.24 -39.57
N ILE A 556 5.77 -11.83 -40.47
CA ILE A 556 5.86 -13.27 -40.79
C ILE A 556 7.21 -13.62 -41.43
N LYS A 557 7.73 -12.78 -42.34
CA LYS A 557 9.05 -12.99 -42.93
C LYS A 557 10.14 -12.99 -41.86
N ARG A 558 10.09 -12.01 -40.95
CA ARG A 558 11.07 -11.86 -39.86
C ARG A 558 11.03 -13.07 -38.94
N SER A 559 9.84 -13.50 -38.51
CA SER A 559 9.72 -14.67 -37.62
C SER A 559 10.16 -15.98 -38.28
N LEU A 560 9.84 -16.21 -39.56
CA LEU A 560 10.32 -17.39 -40.30
C LEU A 560 11.84 -17.36 -40.54
N THR A 561 12.43 -16.18 -40.72
CA THR A 561 13.89 -16.02 -40.82
C THR A 561 14.55 -16.39 -39.49
N LEU A 562 13.97 -15.95 -38.37
CA LEU A 562 14.41 -16.35 -37.03
C LEU A 562 14.26 -17.87 -36.83
N CYS A 563 13.17 -18.50 -37.30
CA CYS A 563 13.03 -19.96 -37.30
C CYS A 563 14.17 -20.66 -38.07
N GLY A 564 14.57 -20.10 -39.22
CA GLY A 564 15.50 -20.71 -40.17
C GLY A 564 16.98 -20.58 -39.79
N GLN A 565 17.34 -19.63 -38.92
CA GLN A 565 18.72 -19.43 -38.47
C GLN A 565 19.18 -20.49 -37.45
N GLY A 566 18.28 -21.36 -36.99
CA GLY A 566 18.57 -22.45 -36.06
C GLY A 566 18.66 -21.94 -34.62
N LEU A 567 17.86 -22.54 -33.73
CA LEU A 567 17.89 -22.23 -32.31
C LEU A 567 19.25 -22.62 -31.72
N THR A 568 19.85 -21.74 -30.93
CA THR A 568 21.05 -22.03 -30.14
C THR A 568 20.69 -22.94 -28.95
N SER A 569 21.70 -23.57 -28.32
CA SER A 569 21.46 -24.41 -27.13
C SER A 569 20.95 -23.64 -25.90
N GLU A 570 20.88 -22.31 -25.97
CA GLU A 570 20.38 -21.43 -24.90
C GLU A 570 18.90 -21.05 -25.07
N ASP A 571 18.26 -21.41 -26.19
CA ASP A 571 16.88 -21.01 -26.46
C ASP A 571 15.88 -21.85 -25.66
N THR A 572 14.80 -21.20 -25.22
CA THR A 572 13.85 -21.80 -24.29
C THR A 572 12.91 -22.78 -25.00
N ASN A 573 12.44 -23.83 -24.30
CA ASN A 573 11.42 -24.76 -24.84
C ASN A 573 10.20 -24.02 -25.44
N ARG A 574 9.83 -22.90 -24.82
CA ARG A 574 8.72 -22.04 -25.24
C ARG A 574 8.92 -21.45 -26.63
N GLU A 575 10.11 -20.94 -26.95
CA GLU A 575 10.40 -20.38 -28.28
C GLU A 575 10.29 -21.47 -29.36
N THR A 576 10.78 -22.67 -29.07
CA THR A 576 10.68 -23.80 -30.01
C THR A 576 9.23 -24.16 -30.35
N ASP A 577 8.32 -24.05 -29.39
CA ASP A 577 6.90 -24.33 -29.61
C ASP A 577 6.21 -23.22 -30.40
N LEU A 578 6.54 -21.95 -30.15
CA LEU A 578 6.08 -20.82 -30.97
C LEU A 578 6.56 -20.96 -32.43
N HIS A 579 7.82 -21.37 -32.64
CA HIS A 579 8.35 -21.64 -33.99
C HIS A 579 7.58 -22.72 -34.72
N LYS A 580 7.17 -23.80 -34.04
CA LYS A 580 6.35 -24.86 -34.64
C LYS A 580 4.98 -24.33 -35.03
N ILE A 581 4.34 -23.50 -34.19
CA ILE A 581 3.04 -22.88 -34.48
C ILE A 581 3.12 -22.03 -35.75
N ILE A 582 4.14 -21.18 -35.86
CA ILE A 582 4.34 -20.30 -37.02
C ILE A 582 4.62 -21.11 -38.29
N SER A 583 5.55 -22.06 -38.23
CA SER A 583 5.99 -22.83 -39.41
C SER A 583 4.87 -23.75 -39.93
N SER A 584 4.16 -24.43 -39.03
CA SER A 584 3.00 -25.25 -39.40
C SER A 584 1.84 -24.39 -39.92
N GLY A 585 1.55 -23.27 -39.26
CA GLY A 585 0.54 -22.32 -39.70
C GLY A 585 0.83 -21.81 -41.12
N TYR A 586 2.03 -21.28 -41.35
CA TYR A 586 2.43 -20.76 -42.67
C TYR A 586 2.22 -21.80 -43.77
N SER A 587 2.61 -23.05 -43.55
CA SER A 587 2.40 -24.12 -44.54
C SER A 587 0.93 -24.40 -44.87
N GLN A 588 0.01 -24.11 -43.94
CA GLN A 588 -1.42 -24.35 -44.13
C GLN A 588 -2.12 -23.19 -44.84
N TRP A 589 -1.77 -21.94 -44.51
CA TRP A 589 -2.50 -20.77 -45.01
C TRP A 589 -1.77 -19.98 -46.11
N ALA A 590 -0.48 -20.18 -46.36
CA ALA A 590 0.29 -19.33 -47.29
C ALA A 590 -0.32 -19.20 -48.69
N ASP A 591 -0.92 -20.27 -49.23
CA ASP A 591 -1.55 -20.25 -50.56
C ASP A 591 -2.82 -19.38 -50.61
N HIS A 592 -3.45 -19.12 -49.46
CA HIS A 592 -4.59 -18.22 -49.32
C HIS A 592 -4.19 -16.74 -49.20
N PHE A 593 -2.88 -16.47 -49.10
CA PHE A 593 -2.28 -15.13 -48.92
C PHE A 593 -1.10 -14.89 -49.88
N PRO A 594 -1.37 -14.77 -51.20
CA PRO A 594 -0.33 -14.62 -52.21
C PRO A 594 0.62 -13.43 -51.97
N SER A 595 0.12 -12.31 -51.44
CA SER A 595 0.96 -11.14 -51.17
C SER A 595 1.97 -11.40 -50.04
N ILE A 596 1.53 -12.11 -48.99
CA ILE A 596 2.41 -12.49 -47.87
C ILE A 596 3.42 -13.54 -48.34
N LYS A 597 2.96 -14.56 -49.08
CA LYS A 597 3.80 -15.62 -49.63
C LYS A 597 4.91 -15.04 -50.50
N GLU A 598 4.56 -14.13 -51.42
CA GLU A 598 5.54 -13.46 -52.27
C GLU A 598 6.55 -12.65 -51.44
N ALA A 599 6.12 -11.92 -50.41
CA ALA A 599 7.02 -11.14 -49.56
C ALA A 599 8.02 -12.02 -48.77
N VAL A 600 7.56 -13.17 -48.27
CA VAL A 600 8.38 -14.16 -47.56
C VAL A 600 9.37 -14.84 -48.52
N GLU A 601 8.91 -15.26 -49.70
CA GLU A 601 9.72 -15.99 -50.70
C GLU A 601 10.66 -15.08 -51.51
N ARG A 602 10.41 -13.77 -51.58
CA ARG A 602 11.35 -12.79 -52.16
C ARG A 602 12.66 -12.80 -51.37
N LEU A 603 13.64 -13.51 -51.93
CA LEU A 603 15.04 -13.57 -51.48
C LEU A 603 15.54 -12.16 -51.12
N SER A 604 16.02 -12.00 -49.89
CA SER A 604 16.94 -10.92 -49.53
C SER A 604 18.21 -11.12 -50.34
N PHE A 605 18.35 -10.39 -51.45
CA PHE A 605 19.62 -10.18 -52.11
C PHE A 605 20.51 -9.25 -51.29
#